data_AF-A0A3D4S8Q6-F1
#
_entry.id   AF-A0A3D4S8Q6-F1
#
_cell.length_a   1.000
_cell.length_b   1.000
_cell.length_c   1.000
_cell.angle_alpha   90.00
_cell.angle_beta   90.00
_cell.angle_gamma   90.00
#
_symmetry.space_group_name_H-M   'P 1'
#
loop_
_entity.id
_entity.type
_entity.pdbx_description
1 polymer ?
#
loop_
_entity_poly.entity_id
_entity_poly.type
_entity_poly.pdbx_seq_one_letter_code
_entity_poly.pdbx_strand_id
1 'polypeptide(L)'
;MIKDVFENYEAFGTMVLSATIMSNAQTKDYRADAGRIIRFIAGAYGFTAEFTDECERLILDELSRLGKTTDRQVVYAARRPDGQYGDMDSLFDIKGDALAAVQEIGKQPGIREGWFDYNHYKTYQANIRFEKINAASAGGNVILVRQAGILHALGIGCEKNLDKAELRLMQCAIWGDIPSMRLVSAVYKAMGEDKKAEVYREVANISAKYLYAGCTVIPPFDKHEYSDKAREIYALVSSVRQDVVRAYDKYNVDFSFVEALRSPELDYYKRMEFINNYSGSGWKEVTNASVNPSAKVRFGF
;
A
#
# COMPACT_ATOMS: atom_id res chain seq x y z
N MET A 1 -13.03 21.97 0.51
CA MET A 1 -13.47 20.85 1.35
C MET A 1 -13.64 19.59 0.52
N ILE A 2 -14.81 19.21 -0.04
CA ILE A 2 -14.88 17.98 -0.88
C ILE A 2 -14.03 18.09 -2.16
N LYS A 3 -13.94 19.27 -2.77
CA LYS A 3 -13.02 19.52 -3.90
C LYS A 3 -11.57 19.15 -3.57
N ASP A 4 -11.10 19.47 -2.36
CA ASP A 4 -9.71 19.23 -1.93
C ASP A 4 -9.47 17.72 -1.74
N VAL A 5 -10.52 16.96 -1.37
CA VAL A 5 -10.50 15.49 -1.36
C VAL A 5 -10.23 14.93 -2.75
N PHE A 6 -10.88 15.46 -3.78
CA PHE A 6 -10.68 15.00 -5.15
C PHE A 6 -9.32 15.42 -5.73
N GLU A 7 -8.81 16.59 -5.36
CA GLU A 7 -7.43 16.98 -5.69
C GLU A 7 -6.39 16.04 -5.04
N ASN A 8 -6.77 15.36 -3.95
CA ASN A 8 -5.95 14.41 -3.20
C ASN A 8 -6.47 12.97 -3.26
N TYR A 9 -7.10 12.59 -4.38
CA TYR A 9 -7.81 11.33 -4.55
C TYR A 9 -7.00 10.08 -4.14
N GLU A 10 -5.72 10.00 -4.52
CA GLU A 10 -4.85 8.86 -4.19
C GLU A 10 -4.72 8.65 -2.67
N ALA A 11 -4.46 9.74 -1.93
CA ALA A 11 -4.30 9.71 -0.49
C ALA A 11 -5.62 9.34 0.19
N PHE A 12 -6.72 10.00 -0.19
CA PHE A 12 -8.03 9.73 0.38
C PHE A 12 -8.52 8.31 0.08
N GLY A 13 -8.36 7.83 -1.16
CA GLY A 13 -8.66 6.46 -1.55
C GLY A 13 -7.86 5.44 -0.75
N THR A 14 -6.57 5.71 -0.49
CA THR A 14 -5.72 4.87 0.37
C THR A 14 -6.24 4.86 1.80
N MET A 15 -6.64 6.00 2.37
CA MET A 15 -7.23 6.08 3.70
C MET A 15 -8.54 5.29 3.80
N VAL A 16 -9.45 5.46 2.83
CA VAL A 16 -10.73 4.74 2.76
C VAL A 16 -10.48 3.23 2.70
N LEU A 17 -9.57 2.79 1.81
CA LEU A 17 -9.24 1.37 1.66
C LEU A 17 -8.61 0.80 2.95
N SER A 18 -7.62 1.48 3.53
CA SER A 18 -6.96 1.02 4.74
C SER A 18 -7.89 0.98 5.96
N ALA A 19 -8.81 1.94 6.10
CA ALA A 19 -9.84 1.91 7.14
C ALA A 19 -10.84 0.76 6.89
N THR A 20 -11.32 0.62 5.64
CA THR A 20 -12.25 -0.45 5.24
C THR A 20 -11.66 -1.82 5.51
N ILE A 21 -10.39 -2.05 5.12
CA ILE A 21 -9.66 -3.29 5.41
C ILE A 21 -9.63 -3.59 6.90
N MET A 22 -9.77 -2.66 7.85
CA MET A 22 -9.81 -3.03 9.27
C MET A 22 -11.16 -3.61 9.68
N SER A 23 -12.26 -2.96 9.33
CA SER A 23 -13.60 -3.40 9.67
C SER A 23 -14.67 -2.55 8.99
N ASN A 24 -15.92 -2.96 9.16
CA ASN A 24 -17.08 -2.10 8.99
C ASN A 24 -17.97 -2.04 10.25
N ALA A 25 -17.53 -2.60 11.38
CA ALA A 25 -18.36 -2.80 12.57
C ALA A 25 -18.67 -1.52 13.37
N GLN A 26 -18.14 -0.35 12.98
CA GLN A 26 -18.36 0.96 13.61
C GLN A 26 -18.20 1.01 15.15
N THR A 27 -17.48 0.04 15.72
CA THR A 27 -17.21 0.00 17.15
C THR A 27 -16.28 1.13 17.55
N LYS A 28 -16.29 1.52 18.83
CA LYS A 28 -15.38 2.54 19.37
C LYS A 28 -13.91 2.20 19.07
N ASP A 29 -13.52 0.96 19.29
CA ASP A 29 -12.15 0.48 19.06
C ASP A 29 -11.76 0.54 17.59
N TYR A 30 -12.67 0.16 16.68
CA TYR A 30 -12.45 0.30 15.25
C TYR A 30 -12.23 1.75 14.85
N ARG A 31 -13.11 2.66 15.30
CA ARG A 31 -13.02 4.09 14.95
C ARG A 31 -11.72 4.70 15.46
N ALA A 32 -11.28 4.33 16.66
CA ALA A 32 -10.00 4.77 17.21
C ALA A 32 -8.81 4.32 16.34
N ASP A 33 -8.74 3.03 16.00
CA ASP A 33 -7.65 2.51 15.17
C ASP A 33 -7.69 3.02 13.72
N ALA A 34 -8.88 3.13 13.14
CA ALA A 34 -9.07 3.70 11.80
C ALA A 34 -8.66 5.18 11.75
N GLY A 35 -9.01 5.98 12.77
CA GLY A 35 -8.55 7.37 12.89
C GLY A 35 -7.03 7.48 12.95
N ARG A 36 -6.36 6.59 13.71
CA ARG A 36 -4.88 6.53 13.76
C ARG A 36 -4.27 6.21 12.39
N ILE A 37 -4.87 5.29 11.64
CA ILE A 37 -4.46 4.96 10.27
C ILE A 37 -4.63 6.16 9.32
N ILE A 38 -5.79 6.81 9.36
CA ILE A 38 -6.10 7.98 8.53
C ILE A 38 -5.08 9.10 8.80
N ARG A 39 -4.83 9.43 10.06
CA ARG A 39 -3.86 10.47 10.46
C ARG A 39 -2.42 10.12 10.07
N PHE A 40 -2.04 8.85 10.15
CA PHE A 40 -0.72 8.40 9.72
C PHE A 40 -0.52 8.59 8.22
N ILE A 41 -1.50 8.18 7.41
CA ILE A 41 -1.47 8.40 5.95
C ILE A 41 -1.49 9.90 5.64
N ALA A 42 -2.37 10.67 6.26
CA ALA A 42 -2.48 12.11 6.04
C ALA A 42 -1.17 12.85 6.34
N GLY A 43 -0.52 12.48 7.45
CA GLY A 43 0.81 13.00 7.81
C GLY A 43 1.89 12.64 6.78
N ALA A 44 1.84 11.45 6.18
CA ALA A 44 2.77 11.04 5.13
C ALA A 44 2.60 11.84 3.82
N TYR A 45 1.39 12.33 3.56
CA TYR A 45 1.07 13.22 2.44
C TYR A 45 1.22 14.72 2.80
N GLY A 46 1.52 15.05 4.06
CA GLY A 46 1.73 16.43 4.51
C GLY A 46 0.44 17.25 4.62
N PHE A 47 -0.70 16.60 4.89
CA PHE A 47 -1.97 17.29 5.06
C PHE A 47 -2.01 18.15 6.32
N THR A 48 -2.79 19.23 6.26
CA THR A 48 -3.09 20.06 7.43
C THR A 48 -3.97 19.30 8.41
N ALA A 49 -3.99 19.75 9.68
CA ALA A 49 -4.84 19.16 10.70
C ALA A 49 -6.34 19.26 10.32
N GLU A 50 -6.78 20.43 9.83
CA GLU A 50 -8.16 20.67 9.42
C GLU A 50 -8.59 19.72 8.30
N PHE A 51 -7.77 19.56 7.26
CA PHE A 51 -8.10 18.66 6.16
C PHE A 51 -8.05 17.18 6.58
N THR A 52 -7.15 16.84 7.52
CA THR A 52 -7.09 15.50 8.10
C THR A 52 -8.36 15.18 8.89
N ASP A 53 -8.85 16.11 9.69
CA ASP A 53 -10.09 15.96 10.47
C ASP A 53 -11.31 15.86 9.55
N GLU A 54 -11.33 16.60 8.43
CA GLU A 54 -12.36 16.45 7.40
C GLU A 54 -12.34 15.05 6.77
N CYS A 55 -11.16 14.57 6.36
CA CYS A 55 -11.00 13.22 5.82
C CYS A 55 -11.50 12.16 6.82
N GLU A 56 -11.12 12.27 8.09
CA GLU A 56 -11.54 11.36 9.15
C GLU A 56 -13.07 11.35 9.31
N ARG A 57 -13.70 12.53 9.38
CA ARG A 57 -15.16 12.67 9.47
C ARG A 57 -15.86 12.03 8.27
N LEU A 58 -15.41 12.32 7.04
CA LEU A 58 -16.01 11.74 5.84
C LEU A 58 -15.92 10.21 5.85
N ILE A 59 -14.77 9.64 6.21
CA ILE A 59 -14.54 8.20 6.20
C ILE A 59 -15.33 7.49 7.31
N LEU A 60 -15.30 8.03 8.54
CA LEU A 60 -15.87 7.37 9.72
C LEU A 60 -17.35 7.69 9.94
N ASP A 61 -17.89 8.76 9.37
CA ASP A 61 -19.27 9.20 9.62
C ASP A 61 -20.16 9.09 8.38
N GLU A 62 -19.67 9.53 7.22
CA GLU A 62 -20.47 9.53 5.98
C GLU A 62 -20.34 8.20 5.23
N LEU A 63 -19.11 7.75 5.01
CA LEU A 63 -18.81 6.53 4.24
C LEU A 63 -18.97 5.25 5.05
N SER A 64 -18.98 5.35 6.38
CA SER A 64 -19.20 4.21 7.28
C SER A 64 -20.56 3.54 7.09
N ARG A 65 -21.54 4.26 6.53
CA ARG A 65 -22.89 3.76 6.26
C ARG A 65 -22.92 2.70 5.16
N LEU A 66 -21.91 2.67 4.29
CA LEU A 66 -21.79 1.66 3.23
C LEU A 66 -21.07 0.43 3.79
N GLY A 67 -21.80 -0.67 3.97
CA GLY A 67 -21.22 -1.96 4.33
C GLY A 67 -21.07 -2.93 3.18
N LYS A 68 -21.81 -2.72 2.10
CA LYS A 68 -21.82 -3.56 0.89
C LYS A 68 -21.92 -2.73 -0.38
N THR A 69 -21.48 -3.31 -1.49
CA THR A 69 -21.62 -2.72 -2.84
C THR A 69 -23.08 -2.47 -3.22
N THR A 70 -24.01 -3.31 -2.75
CA THR A 70 -25.46 -3.11 -2.95
C THR A 70 -25.99 -1.89 -2.20
N ASP A 71 -25.40 -1.55 -1.05
CA ASP A 71 -25.82 -0.39 -0.27
C ASP A 71 -25.58 0.91 -1.08
N ARG A 72 -24.50 0.96 -1.87
CA ARG A 72 -24.23 2.06 -2.80
C ARG A 72 -25.38 2.26 -3.79
N GLN A 73 -25.89 1.19 -4.38
CA GLN A 73 -26.99 1.26 -5.34
C GLN A 73 -28.28 1.78 -4.70
N VAL A 74 -28.56 1.35 -3.46
CA VAL A 74 -29.72 1.84 -2.69
C VAL A 74 -29.59 3.33 -2.39
N VAL A 75 -28.40 3.77 -1.97
CA VAL A 75 -28.14 5.19 -1.67
C VAL A 75 -28.28 6.05 -2.92
N TYR A 76 -27.83 5.59 -4.08
CA TYR A 76 -28.05 6.29 -5.35
C TYR A 76 -29.52 6.39 -5.73
N ALA A 77 -30.26 5.29 -5.63
CA ALA A 77 -31.69 5.26 -5.96
C ALA A 77 -32.51 6.18 -5.05
N ALA A 78 -32.15 6.28 -3.77
CA ALA A 78 -32.86 7.13 -2.81
C ALA A 78 -32.61 8.64 -3.00
N ARG A 79 -31.49 9.03 -3.63
CA ARG A 79 -31.07 10.44 -3.73
C ARG A 79 -31.42 11.12 -5.06
N ARG A 80 -31.74 10.38 -6.12
CA ARG A 80 -31.80 10.97 -7.48
C ARG A 80 -33.13 10.81 -8.21
N PRO A 81 -33.81 11.94 -8.50
CA PRO A 81 -34.84 12.03 -9.54
C PRO A 81 -34.32 12.51 -10.91
N ASP A 82 -33.15 13.16 -10.99
CA ASP A 82 -32.74 14.03 -12.13
C ASP A 82 -31.47 13.59 -12.88
N GLY A 83 -30.80 12.51 -12.45
CA GLY A 83 -29.72 11.86 -13.21
C GLY A 83 -28.34 12.52 -13.14
N GLN A 84 -28.15 13.64 -12.43
CA GLN A 84 -26.83 14.26 -12.28
C GLN A 84 -26.01 13.62 -11.13
N TYR A 85 -24.69 13.50 -11.30
CA TYR A 85 -23.77 13.01 -10.26
C TYR A 85 -23.26 14.17 -9.40
N GLY A 86 -23.55 14.15 -8.10
CA GLY A 86 -23.01 15.12 -7.14
C GLY A 86 -21.75 14.62 -6.44
N ASP A 87 -21.02 15.53 -5.78
CA ASP A 87 -19.78 15.23 -5.05
C ASP A 87 -19.92 14.07 -4.04
N MET A 88 -21.06 13.96 -3.38
CA MET A 88 -21.34 12.85 -2.44
C MET A 88 -21.40 11.49 -3.12
N ASP A 89 -21.81 11.43 -4.39
CA ASP A 89 -21.88 10.18 -5.11
C ASP A 89 -20.48 9.68 -5.46
N SER A 90 -19.58 10.58 -5.86
CA SER A 90 -18.17 10.25 -6.06
C SER A 90 -17.51 9.71 -4.79
N LEU A 91 -17.85 10.25 -3.60
CA LEU A 91 -17.36 9.70 -2.33
C LEU A 91 -17.89 8.26 -2.08
N PHE A 92 -19.15 7.98 -2.42
CA PHE A 92 -19.71 6.64 -2.32
C PHE A 92 -19.12 5.67 -3.33
N ASP A 93 -18.73 6.12 -4.51
CA ASP A 93 -17.97 5.33 -5.47
C ASP A 93 -16.61 4.93 -4.90
N ILE A 94 -15.85 5.86 -4.32
CA ILE A 94 -14.55 5.56 -3.68
C ILE A 94 -14.69 4.47 -2.60
N LYS A 95 -15.70 4.58 -1.74
CA LYS A 95 -15.96 3.55 -0.71
C LYS A 95 -16.43 2.24 -1.32
N GLY A 96 -17.26 2.28 -2.36
CA GLY A 96 -17.71 1.11 -3.10
C GLY A 96 -16.54 0.34 -3.73
N ASP A 97 -15.62 1.05 -4.34
CA ASP A 97 -14.41 0.50 -4.95
C ASP A 97 -13.48 -0.10 -3.90
N ALA A 98 -13.34 0.57 -2.74
CA ALA A 98 -12.61 0.01 -1.60
C ALA A 98 -13.24 -1.30 -1.10
N LEU A 99 -14.57 -1.37 -0.97
CA LEU A 99 -15.27 -2.60 -0.58
C LEU A 99 -15.06 -3.72 -1.61
N ALA A 100 -15.17 -3.40 -2.90
CA ALA A 100 -14.92 -4.35 -3.99
C ALA A 100 -13.47 -4.87 -3.93
N ALA A 101 -12.48 -3.98 -3.76
CA ALA A 101 -11.09 -4.38 -3.63
C ALA A 101 -10.86 -5.34 -2.45
N VAL A 102 -11.49 -5.09 -1.30
CA VAL A 102 -11.38 -5.99 -0.14
C VAL A 102 -12.08 -7.33 -0.38
N GLN A 103 -13.21 -7.35 -1.09
CA GLN A 103 -13.87 -8.59 -1.48
C GLN A 103 -13.01 -9.41 -2.44
N GLU A 104 -12.36 -8.77 -3.42
CA GLU A 104 -11.45 -9.43 -4.35
C GLU A 104 -10.20 -9.97 -3.65
N ILE A 105 -9.65 -9.24 -2.67
CA ILE A 105 -8.60 -9.76 -1.78
C ILE A 105 -9.08 -11.04 -1.10
N GLY A 106 -10.32 -11.05 -0.57
CA GLY A 106 -10.90 -12.23 0.06
C GLY A 106 -10.99 -13.48 -0.83
N LYS A 107 -10.90 -13.34 -2.15
CA LYS A 107 -10.97 -14.43 -3.13
C LYS A 107 -9.59 -14.93 -3.58
N GLN A 108 -8.50 -14.27 -3.18
CA GLN A 108 -7.17 -14.66 -3.66
C GLN A 108 -6.70 -16.00 -3.08
N PRO A 109 -5.91 -16.78 -3.83
CA PRO A 109 -5.34 -18.03 -3.33
C PRO A 109 -4.57 -17.84 -2.03
N GLY A 110 -4.77 -18.75 -1.07
CA GLY A 110 -4.11 -18.71 0.24
C GLY A 110 -4.82 -17.86 1.30
N ILE A 111 -5.84 -17.08 0.93
CA ILE A 111 -6.71 -16.38 1.88
C ILE A 111 -7.90 -17.28 2.21
N ARG A 112 -8.16 -17.48 3.50
CA ARG A 112 -9.28 -18.32 3.93
C ARG A 112 -10.60 -17.59 3.73
N GLU A 113 -11.61 -18.36 3.35
CA GLU A 113 -12.97 -17.86 3.19
C GLU A 113 -13.43 -17.09 4.44
N GLY A 114 -14.10 -15.97 4.22
CA GLY A 114 -14.62 -15.14 5.30
C GLY A 114 -13.56 -14.33 6.05
N TRP A 115 -12.28 -14.30 5.67
CA TRP A 115 -11.29 -13.42 6.32
C TRP A 115 -11.56 -11.93 6.14
N PHE A 116 -12.19 -11.55 5.04
CA PHE A 116 -12.50 -10.16 4.70
C PHE A 116 -13.99 -9.92 4.42
N ASP A 117 -14.85 -10.87 4.81
CA ASP A 117 -16.30 -10.74 4.64
C ASP A 117 -16.94 -10.00 5.82
N TYR A 118 -17.38 -8.77 5.58
CA TYR A 118 -18.04 -7.92 6.57
C TYR A 118 -19.38 -8.44 7.09
N ASN A 119 -20.01 -9.42 6.43
CA ASN A 119 -21.21 -10.09 6.95
C ASN A 119 -20.89 -11.05 8.10
N HIS A 120 -19.72 -11.67 8.04
CA HIS A 120 -19.27 -12.66 9.03
C HIS A 120 -18.57 -12.00 10.22
N TYR A 121 -18.05 -10.78 10.07
CA TYR A 121 -17.44 -10.02 11.17
C TYR A 121 -18.42 -9.10 11.87
N LYS A 122 -19.06 -9.60 12.94
CA LYS A 122 -19.81 -8.74 13.86
C LYS A 122 -18.94 -7.99 14.87
N THR A 123 -17.71 -8.45 15.15
CA THR A 123 -16.88 -7.88 16.22
C THR A 123 -15.47 -7.55 15.72
N TYR A 124 -15.11 -6.27 15.79
CA TYR A 124 -13.74 -5.81 15.54
C TYR A 124 -12.81 -6.24 16.68
N GLN A 125 -11.70 -6.90 16.33
CA GLN A 125 -10.61 -7.22 17.25
C GLN A 125 -9.29 -7.00 16.52
N ALA A 126 -8.49 -6.04 16.99
CA ALA A 126 -7.30 -5.58 16.28
C ALA A 126 -6.25 -6.69 16.09
N ASN A 127 -6.01 -7.53 17.10
CA ASN A 127 -5.06 -8.64 17.05
C ASN A 127 -5.44 -9.69 16.00
N ILE A 128 -6.70 -10.14 16.01
CA ILE A 128 -7.20 -11.09 14.99
C ILE A 128 -7.10 -10.47 13.60
N ARG A 129 -7.33 -9.14 13.49
CA ARG A 129 -7.25 -8.46 12.20
C ARG A 129 -5.81 -8.37 11.69
N PHE A 130 -4.88 -8.03 12.56
CA PHE A 130 -3.46 -8.03 12.26
C PHE A 130 -2.99 -9.42 11.80
N GLU A 131 -3.33 -10.49 12.52
CA GLU A 131 -2.92 -11.86 12.16
C GLU A 131 -3.39 -12.24 10.75
N LYS A 132 -4.64 -11.94 10.41
CA LYS A 132 -5.21 -12.20 9.07
C LYS A 132 -4.51 -11.39 7.98
N ILE A 133 -4.29 -10.09 8.21
CA ILE A 133 -3.61 -9.22 7.26
C ILE A 133 -2.16 -9.68 7.06
N ASN A 134 -1.45 -9.98 8.14
CA ASN A 134 -0.06 -10.44 8.07
C ASN A 134 0.05 -11.78 7.35
N ALA A 135 -0.83 -12.75 7.65
CA ALA A 135 -0.88 -14.03 6.95
C ALA A 135 -1.22 -13.86 5.45
N ALA A 136 -2.24 -13.06 5.14
CA ALA A 136 -2.65 -12.79 3.76
C ALA A 136 -1.58 -12.02 2.97
N SER A 137 -0.79 -11.17 3.63
CA SER A 137 0.31 -10.43 3.00
C SER A 137 1.42 -11.33 2.48
N ALA A 138 1.54 -12.57 2.98
CA ALA A 138 2.56 -13.52 2.52
C ALA A 138 2.45 -13.87 1.02
N GLY A 139 1.27 -13.68 0.41
CA GLY A 139 1.08 -13.85 -1.04
C GLY A 139 1.60 -12.69 -1.90
N GLY A 140 2.17 -11.65 -1.29
CA GLY A 140 2.74 -10.50 -2.00
C GLY A 140 1.70 -9.45 -2.44
N ASN A 141 0.42 -9.59 -2.06
CA ASN A 141 -0.59 -8.59 -2.38
C ASN A 141 -0.18 -7.21 -1.83
N VAL A 142 0.09 -6.24 -2.71
CA VAL A 142 0.67 -4.95 -2.36
C VAL A 142 -0.17 -4.18 -1.32
N ILE A 143 -1.50 -4.29 -1.39
CA ILE A 143 -2.42 -3.63 -0.46
C ILE A 143 -2.26 -4.23 0.95
N LEU A 144 -2.22 -5.56 1.05
CA LEU A 144 -2.07 -6.26 2.34
C LEU A 144 -0.67 -6.10 2.94
N VAL A 145 0.38 -6.10 2.11
CA VAL A 145 1.76 -5.84 2.55
C VAL A 145 1.88 -4.43 3.11
N ARG A 146 1.37 -3.43 2.38
CA ARG A 146 1.31 -2.04 2.86
C ARG A 146 0.53 -1.94 4.18
N GLN A 147 -0.64 -2.57 4.24
CA GLN A 147 -1.46 -2.55 5.46
C GLN A 147 -0.72 -3.19 6.64
N ALA A 148 -0.04 -4.32 6.45
CA ALA A 148 0.78 -4.93 7.50
C ALA A 148 1.88 -3.97 7.99
N GLY A 149 2.52 -3.23 7.07
CA GLY A 149 3.50 -2.19 7.40
C GLY A 149 2.90 -1.06 8.25
N ILE A 150 1.72 -0.56 7.88
CA ILE A 150 0.99 0.46 8.66
C ILE A 150 0.67 -0.05 10.08
N LEU A 151 0.18 -1.29 10.20
CA LEU A 151 -0.18 -1.87 11.50
C LEU A 151 1.04 -2.02 12.42
N HIS A 152 2.19 -2.42 11.87
CA HIS A 152 3.45 -2.44 12.62
C HIS A 152 3.92 -1.03 13.02
N ALA A 153 3.80 -0.04 12.14
CA ALA A 153 4.19 1.34 12.45
C ALA A 153 3.37 1.91 13.61
N LEU A 154 2.08 1.53 13.68
CA LEU A 154 1.15 2.02 14.68
C LEU A 154 1.02 1.09 15.91
N GLY A 155 1.50 -0.16 15.84
CA GLY A 155 1.25 -1.15 16.88
C GLY A 155 -0.25 -1.48 17.05
N ILE A 156 -0.98 -1.57 15.93
CA ILE A 156 -2.41 -1.93 15.95
C ILE A 156 -2.52 -3.46 15.87
N GLY A 157 -3.04 -4.07 16.93
CA GLY A 157 -3.16 -5.54 17.02
C GLY A 157 -1.83 -6.28 17.20
N CYS A 158 -0.72 -5.56 17.33
CA CYS A 158 0.63 -6.11 17.52
C CYS A 158 1.52 -5.09 18.27
N GLU A 159 2.72 -5.51 18.66
CA GLU A 159 3.73 -4.58 19.18
C GLU A 159 4.19 -3.61 18.08
N LYS A 160 4.32 -2.32 18.44
CA LYS A 160 4.86 -1.31 17.53
C LYS A 160 6.29 -1.66 17.13
N ASN A 161 6.55 -1.75 15.83
CA ASN A 161 7.85 -2.13 15.31
C ASN A 161 8.14 -1.38 14.00
N LEU A 162 9.00 -0.35 14.09
CA LEU A 162 9.31 0.50 12.95
C LEU A 162 10.22 -0.19 11.91
N ASP A 163 11.09 -1.11 12.33
CA ASP A 163 11.94 -1.87 11.39
C ASP A 163 11.10 -2.81 10.51
N LYS A 164 10.12 -3.50 11.10
CA LYS A 164 9.17 -4.32 10.33
C LYS A 164 8.27 -3.46 9.45
N ALA A 165 7.86 -2.29 9.93
CA ALA A 165 7.10 -1.35 9.13
C ALA A 165 7.91 -0.87 7.91
N GLU A 166 9.16 -0.47 8.13
CA GLU A 166 10.11 -0.08 7.09
C GLU A 166 10.25 -1.19 6.05
N LEU A 167 10.51 -2.42 6.49
CA LEU A 167 10.72 -3.56 5.60
C LEU A 167 9.51 -3.79 4.69
N ARG A 168 8.30 -3.85 5.26
CA ARG A 168 7.07 -4.10 4.51
C ARG A 168 6.74 -2.97 3.53
N LEU A 169 6.88 -1.72 3.98
CA LEU A 169 6.57 -0.56 3.12
C LEU A 169 7.62 -0.40 2.02
N MET A 170 8.90 -0.68 2.31
CA MET A 170 9.96 -0.69 1.31
C MET A 170 9.77 -1.76 0.24
N GLN A 171 9.27 -2.93 0.62
CA GLN A 171 8.91 -4.00 -0.32
C GLN A 171 7.89 -3.49 -1.35
N CYS A 172 6.84 -2.78 -0.90
CA CYS A 172 5.85 -2.16 -1.78
C CYS A 172 6.43 -0.97 -2.58
N ALA A 173 7.23 -0.11 -1.95
CA ALA A 173 7.80 1.07 -2.58
C ALA A 173 8.69 0.70 -3.79
N ILE A 174 9.59 -0.28 -3.63
CA ILE A 174 10.43 -0.79 -4.74
C ILE A 174 9.59 -1.42 -5.84
N TRP A 175 8.45 -2.03 -5.50
CA TRP A 175 7.49 -2.57 -6.45
C TRP A 175 6.68 -1.50 -7.21
N GLY A 176 6.87 -0.22 -6.88
CA GLY A 176 6.21 0.91 -7.54
C GLY A 176 4.91 1.38 -6.86
N ASP A 177 4.72 1.07 -5.58
CA ASP A 177 3.59 1.58 -4.80
C ASP A 177 3.90 2.97 -4.22
N ILE A 178 3.31 4.01 -4.82
CA ILE A 178 3.51 5.41 -4.42
C ILE A 178 3.06 5.69 -2.98
N PRO A 179 1.88 5.20 -2.52
CA PRO A 179 1.49 5.36 -1.11
C PRO A 179 2.55 4.82 -0.16
N SER A 180 3.14 3.65 -0.46
CA SER A 180 4.20 3.09 0.38
C SER A 180 5.47 3.92 0.38
N MET A 181 5.86 4.60 -0.72
CA MET A 181 7.01 5.52 -0.72
C MET A 181 6.80 6.69 0.27
N ARG A 182 5.58 7.27 0.30
CA ARG A 182 5.21 8.30 1.28
C ARG A 182 5.29 7.77 2.71
N LEU A 183 4.77 6.56 2.94
CA LEU A 183 4.75 5.93 4.25
C LEU A 183 6.16 5.53 4.74
N VAL A 184 7.07 5.12 3.84
CA VAL A 184 8.49 4.91 4.16
C VAL A 184 9.12 6.20 4.69
N SER A 185 8.87 7.34 4.01
CA SER A 185 9.33 8.65 4.48
C SER A 185 8.83 8.94 5.90
N ALA A 186 7.54 8.68 6.18
CA ALA A 186 6.97 8.85 7.51
C ALA A 186 7.59 7.92 8.57
N VAL A 187 7.89 6.67 8.22
CA VAL A 187 8.57 5.72 9.11
C VAL A 187 10.00 6.17 9.41
N TYR A 188 10.79 6.57 8.42
CA TYR A 188 12.15 7.08 8.68
C TYR A 188 12.13 8.32 9.57
N LYS A 189 11.18 9.24 9.35
CA LYS A 189 11.01 10.39 10.25
C LYS A 189 10.71 9.95 11.69
N ALA A 190 9.84 8.96 11.87
CA ALA A 190 9.54 8.40 13.19
C ALA A 190 10.73 7.66 13.84
N MET A 191 11.71 7.21 13.04
CA MET A 191 12.98 6.63 13.49
C MET A 191 14.07 7.68 13.77
N GLY A 192 13.84 8.97 13.47
CA GLY A 192 14.86 10.02 13.58
C GLY A 192 15.82 10.11 12.39
N GLU A 193 15.47 9.50 11.26
CA GLU A 193 16.29 9.40 10.04
C GLU A 193 15.86 10.45 8.99
N ASP A 194 15.86 11.73 9.37
CA ASP A 194 15.28 12.83 8.57
C ASP A 194 15.84 12.92 7.14
N LYS A 195 17.15 12.65 6.96
CA LYS A 195 17.77 12.65 5.63
C LYS A 195 17.18 11.56 4.72
N LYS A 196 16.92 10.36 5.27
CA LYS A 196 16.30 9.26 4.50
C LYS A 196 14.83 9.56 4.24
N ALA A 197 14.14 10.16 5.22
CA ALA A 197 12.75 10.58 5.05
C ALA A 197 12.60 11.56 3.87
N GLU A 198 13.47 12.58 3.80
CA GLU A 198 13.46 13.56 2.71
C GLU A 198 13.70 12.90 1.34
N VAL A 199 14.67 11.98 1.24
CA VAL A 199 14.93 11.23 0.01
C VAL A 199 13.69 10.48 -0.46
N TYR A 200 12.97 9.77 0.42
CA TYR A 200 11.77 9.04 0.01
C TYR A 200 10.56 9.93 -0.27
N ARG A 201 10.50 11.13 0.33
CA ARG A 201 9.53 12.16 -0.05
C ARG A 201 9.77 12.63 -1.49
N GLU A 202 11.02 12.88 -1.86
CA GLU A 202 11.39 13.20 -3.24
C GLU A 202 11.07 12.04 -4.19
N VAL A 203 11.43 10.80 -3.85
CA VAL A 203 11.09 9.60 -4.66
C VAL A 203 9.59 9.53 -4.92
N ALA A 204 8.75 9.73 -3.90
CA ALA A 204 7.30 9.72 -4.07
C ALA A 204 6.81 10.86 -5.00
N ASN A 205 7.41 12.06 -4.92
CA ASN A 205 7.07 13.18 -5.80
C ASN A 205 7.43 12.87 -7.26
N ILE A 206 8.62 12.32 -7.51
CA ILE A 206 9.07 11.91 -8.85
C ILE A 206 8.12 10.82 -9.38
N SER A 207 7.84 9.80 -8.57
CA SER A 207 6.98 8.69 -8.97
C SER A 207 5.55 9.13 -9.28
N ALA A 208 4.97 10.06 -8.52
CA ALA A 208 3.66 10.64 -8.81
C ALA A 208 3.61 11.34 -10.17
N LYS A 209 4.70 11.99 -10.59
CA LYS A 209 4.78 12.71 -11.87
C LYS A 209 5.01 11.77 -13.06
N TYR A 210 5.78 10.69 -12.89
CA TYR A 210 6.33 9.95 -14.03
C TYR A 210 6.13 8.44 -14.03
N LEU A 211 5.96 7.79 -12.87
CA LEU A 211 6.02 6.32 -12.79
C LEU A 211 4.94 5.65 -13.64
N TYR A 212 3.70 6.14 -13.57
CA TYR A 212 2.59 5.59 -14.33
C TYR A 212 2.54 6.07 -15.79
N ALA A 213 3.22 7.17 -16.10
CA ALA A 213 3.48 7.61 -17.48
C ALA A 213 4.51 6.73 -18.21
N GLY A 214 5.15 5.79 -17.50
CA GLY A 214 6.11 4.86 -18.10
C GLY A 214 7.50 5.44 -18.31
N CYS A 215 7.80 6.62 -17.77
CA CYS A 215 9.15 7.15 -17.82
C CYS A 215 10.02 6.39 -16.81
N THR A 216 11.20 5.95 -17.24
CA THR A 216 12.22 5.29 -16.38
C THR A 216 13.40 6.20 -16.06
N VAL A 217 13.52 7.31 -16.79
CA VAL A 217 14.53 8.35 -16.58
C VAL A 217 13.83 9.69 -16.51
N ILE A 218 14.18 10.48 -15.50
CA ILE A 218 13.62 11.81 -15.27
C ILE A 218 14.05 12.75 -16.41
N PRO A 219 13.13 13.55 -16.99
CA PRO A 219 13.47 14.52 -18.01
C PRO A 219 14.60 15.48 -17.57
N PRO A 220 15.53 15.86 -18.46
CA PRO A 220 16.70 16.68 -18.08
C PRO A 220 16.36 18.01 -17.41
N PHE A 221 15.24 18.64 -17.79
CA PHE A 221 14.81 19.93 -17.24
C PHE A 221 14.29 19.84 -15.80
N ASP A 222 13.79 18.68 -15.36
CA ASP A 222 13.32 18.45 -14.00
C ASP A 222 14.39 17.80 -13.11
N LYS A 223 15.54 17.39 -13.69
CA LYS A 223 16.60 16.63 -13.00
C LYS A 223 17.20 17.38 -11.80
N HIS A 224 17.23 18.71 -11.86
CA HIS A 224 17.82 19.55 -10.82
C HIS A 224 16.89 19.79 -9.62
N GLU A 225 15.61 19.39 -9.72
CA GLU A 225 14.64 19.52 -8.62
C GLU A 225 14.82 18.45 -7.54
N TYR A 226 15.56 17.38 -7.83
CA TYR A 226 15.65 16.19 -6.98
C TYR A 226 17.10 15.79 -6.71
N SER A 227 17.35 15.31 -5.48
CA SER A 227 18.65 14.81 -5.06
C SER A 227 19.11 13.61 -5.88
N ASP A 228 20.42 13.48 -6.06
CA ASP A 228 21.03 12.35 -6.79
C ASP A 228 20.55 11.00 -6.26
N LYS A 229 20.39 10.87 -4.94
CA LYS A 229 19.92 9.64 -4.31
C LYS A 229 18.46 9.33 -4.62
N ALA A 230 17.58 10.34 -4.59
CA ALA A 230 16.18 10.13 -4.97
C ALA A 230 16.05 9.72 -6.44
N ARG A 231 16.86 10.32 -7.33
CA ARG A 231 16.89 9.96 -8.76
C ARG A 231 17.37 8.52 -8.99
N GLU A 232 18.39 8.08 -8.26
CA GLU A 232 18.89 6.70 -8.32
C GLU A 232 17.83 5.69 -7.84
N ILE A 233 17.17 5.96 -6.71
CA ILE A 233 16.11 5.10 -6.18
C ILE A 233 14.91 5.08 -7.14
N TYR A 234 14.52 6.23 -7.70
CA TYR A 234 13.45 6.28 -8.68
C TYR A 234 13.78 5.47 -9.93
N ALA A 235 15.01 5.56 -10.45
CA ALA A 235 15.43 4.73 -11.58
C ALA A 235 15.23 3.24 -11.28
N LEU A 236 15.67 2.77 -10.11
CA LEU A 236 15.45 1.40 -9.64
C LEU A 236 13.95 1.04 -9.60
N VAL A 237 13.13 1.85 -8.91
CA VAL A 237 11.67 1.66 -8.77
C VAL A 237 11.00 1.58 -10.14
N SER A 238 11.35 2.51 -11.04
CA SER A 238 10.73 2.61 -12.35
C SER A 238 11.09 1.42 -13.24
N SER A 239 12.35 0.96 -13.21
CA SER A 239 12.78 -0.25 -13.90
C SER A 239 12.10 -1.50 -13.34
N VAL A 240 11.99 -1.66 -12.02
CA VAL A 240 11.18 -2.76 -11.45
C VAL A 240 9.73 -2.69 -11.95
N ARG A 241 9.11 -1.51 -11.92
CA ARG A 241 7.71 -1.37 -12.35
C ARG A 241 7.49 -1.68 -13.84
N GLN A 242 8.37 -1.22 -14.72
CA GLN A 242 8.21 -1.43 -16.17
C GLN A 242 8.70 -2.83 -16.59
N ASP A 243 9.93 -3.17 -16.19
CA ASP A 243 10.65 -4.32 -16.73
C ASP A 243 10.35 -5.61 -15.96
N VAL A 244 9.78 -5.52 -14.74
CA VAL A 244 9.32 -6.69 -13.98
C VAL A 244 7.80 -6.72 -13.92
N VAL A 245 7.19 -5.74 -13.26
CA VAL A 245 5.76 -5.80 -12.93
C VAL A 245 4.89 -5.78 -14.18
N ARG A 246 5.15 -4.86 -15.13
CA ARG A 246 4.39 -4.76 -16.38
C ARG A 246 4.82 -5.82 -17.40
N ALA A 247 6.12 -6.00 -17.63
CA ALA A 247 6.59 -6.93 -18.67
C ALA A 247 6.25 -8.41 -18.38
N TYR A 248 6.19 -8.80 -17.10
CA TYR A 248 5.92 -10.19 -16.69
C TYR A 248 4.56 -10.40 -15.99
N ASP A 249 3.69 -9.39 -15.97
CA ASP A 249 2.37 -9.43 -15.34
C ASP A 249 2.44 -9.82 -13.84
N LYS A 250 3.43 -9.29 -13.12
CA LYS A 250 3.72 -9.64 -11.71
C LYS A 250 3.24 -8.56 -10.75
N TYR A 251 1.95 -8.44 -10.53
CA TYR A 251 1.41 -7.42 -9.62
C TYR A 251 1.58 -7.71 -8.12
N ASN A 252 1.83 -8.96 -7.75
CA ASN A 252 2.20 -9.30 -6.38
C ASN A 252 3.69 -9.08 -6.18
N VAL A 253 4.05 -8.49 -5.03
CA VAL A 253 5.43 -8.23 -4.63
C VAL A 253 6.19 -9.55 -4.49
N ASP A 254 7.31 -9.67 -5.21
CA ASP A 254 8.29 -10.73 -4.99
C ASP A 254 9.27 -10.28 -3.89
N PHE A 255 9.01 -10.74 -2.66
CA PHE A 255 9.83 -10.35 -1.50
C PHE A 255 11.31 -10.70 -1.68
N SER A 256 11.60 -11.89 -2.20
CA SER A 256 12.98 -12.36 -2.39
C SER A 256 13.74 -11.52 -3.41
N PHE A 257 13.04 -11.07 -4.45
CA PHE A 257 13.61 -10.17 -5.44
C PHE A 257 13.90 -8.79 -4.85
N VAL A 258 12.94 -8.20 -4.14
CA VAL A 258 13.13 -6.89 -3.54
C VAL A 258 14.24 -6.91 -2.47
N GLU A 259 14.30 -7.96 -1.66
CA GLU A 259 15.38 -8.15 -0.68
C GLU A 259 16.75 -8.25 -1.34
N ALA A 260 16.86 -8.98 -2.46
CA ALA A 260 18.09 -9.04 -3.23
C ALA A 260 18.51 -7.64 -3.72
N LEU A 261 17.58 -6.89 -4.32
CA LEU A 261 17.86 -5.52 -4.80
C LEU A 261 18.27 -4.55 -3.69
N ARG A 262 17.83 -4.77 -2.46
CA ARG A 262 18.21 -3.97 -1.29
C ARG A 262 19.53 -4.37 -0.67
N SER A 263 20.14 -5.49 -1.08
CA SER A 263 21.42 -5.92 -0.53
C SER A 263 22.49 -4.85 -0.75
N PRO A 264 23.25 -4.48 0.30
CA PRO A 264 24.36 -3.53 0.18
C PRO A 264 25.53 -4.09 -0.63
N GLU A 265 25.60 -5.42 -0.82
CA GLU A 265 26.65 -6.10 -1.57
C GLU A 265 26.49 -5.96 -3.08
N LEU A 266 25.30 -5.60 -3.55
CA LEU A 266 25.06 -5.37 -4.97
C LEU A 266 25.41 -3.93 -5.35
N ASP A 267 26.12 -3.77 -6.46
CA ASP A 267 26.26 -2.48 -7.13
C ASP A 267 25.05 -2.19 -8.03
N TYR A 268 25.05 -1.02 -8.67
CA TYR A 268 23.99 -0.63 -9.59
C TYR A 268 23.85 -1.59 -10.78
N TYR A 269 24.96 -2.01 -11.39
CA TYR A 269 24.94 -2.85 -12.59
C TYR A 269 24.37 -4.22 -12.30
N LYS A 270 24.69 -4.81 -11.14
CA LYS A 270 24.16 -6.11 -10.76
C LYS A 270 22.66 -6.06 -10.44
N ARG A 271 22.17 -4.96 -9.84
CA ARG A 271 20.72 -4.73 -9.68
C ARG A 271 20.01 -4.68 -11.03
N MET A 272 20.57 -3.95 -12.00
CA MET A 272 20.00 -3.86 -13.35
C MET A 272 20.04 -5.19 -14.10
N GLU A 273 21.10 -5.98 -13.92
CA GLU A 273 21.18 -7.34 -14.48
C GLU A 273 20.02 -8.22 -13.95
N PHE A 274 19.75 -8.18 -12.65
CA PHE A 274 18.63 -8.94 -12.07
C PHE A 274 17.26 -8.46 -12.56
N ILE A 275 17.08 -7.15 -12.75
CA ILE A 275 15.84 -6.59 -13.31
C ILE A 275 15.65 -7.03 -14.76
N ASN A 276 16.67 -6.84 -15.60
CA ASN A 276 16.62 -7.18 -17.03
C ASN A 276 16.50 -8.68 -17.28
N ASN A 277 16.94 -9.51 -16.33
CA ASN A 277 16.85 -10.96 -16.38
C ASN A 277 15.95 -11.53 -15.28
N TYR A 278 14.79 -10.89 -15.04
CA TYR A 278 13.84 -11.33 -14.02
C TYR A 278 13.24 -12.73 -14.29
N SER A 279 13.39 -13.35 -15.46
CA SER A 279 13.00 -14.77 -15.60
C SER A 279 14.08 -15.75 -15.10
N GLY A 280 15.34 -15.32 -15.08
CA GLY A 280 16.51 -16.16 -14.79
C GLY A 280 16.69 -16.59 -13.33
N SER A 281 15.92 -16.04 -12.39
CA SER A 281 15.98 -16.37 -10.95
C SER A 281 17.34 -16.18 -10.25
N GLY A 282 18.34 -15.57 -10.89
CA GLY A 282 19.70 -15.43 -10.33
C GLY A 282 19.78 -14.63 -9.03
N TRP A 283 18.82 -13.74 -8.77
CA TRP A 283 18.75 -12.96 -7.53
C TRP A 283 18.46 -13.83 -6.28
N LYS A 284 17.92 -15.03 -6.46
CA LYS A 284 17.61 -15.94 -5.34
C LYS A 284 18.87 -16.44 -4.61
N GLU A 285 20.02 -16.42 -5.28
CA GLU A 285 21.31 -16.75 -4.68
C GLU A 285 21.72 -15.73 -3.62
N VAL A 286 21.33 -14.46 -3.78
CA VAL A 286 21.64 -13.37 -2.86
C VAL A 286 20.85 -13.48 -1.56
N THR A 287 19.60 -13.93 -1.62
CA THR A 287 18.71 -14.00 -0.45
C THR A 287 18.73 -15.35 0.24
N ASN A 288 19.54 -16.32 -0.22
CA ASN A 288 19.41 -17.74 0.15
C ASN A 288 17.97 -18.27 0.02
N ALA A 289 17.14 -17.61 -0.80
CA ALA A 289 15.77 -18.00 -1.07
C ALA A 289 15.84 -19.25 -1.91
N SER A 290 15.89 -20.41 -1.24
CA SER A 290 16.25 -21.67 -1.88
C SER A 290 15.55 -21.87 -3.22
N VAL A 291 16.36 -22.19 -4.23
CA VAL A 291 15.90 -22.87 -5.43
C VAL A 291 15.29 -24.19 -4.95
N ASN A 292 13.99 -24.15 -4.69
CA ASN A 292 13.11 -25.28 -4.37
C ASN A 292 13.45 -26.07 -3.08
N PRO A 293 12.72 -25.87 -1.97
CA PRO A 293 12.83 -26.70 -0.76
C PRO A 293 12.57 -28.20 -0.99
N SER A 294 11.97 -28.59 -2.12
CA SER A 294 11.64 -29.98 -2.43
C SER A 294 12.83 -30.83 -2.93
N ALA A 295 14.02 -30.25 -3.13
CA ALA A 295 15.22 -31.00 -3.49
C ALA A 295 16.01 -31.56 -2.28
N LYS A 296 15.73 -31.10 -1.05
CA LYS A 296 16.41 -31.59 0.17
C LYS A 296 15.67 -32.71 0.90
N VAL A 297 14.53 -33.17 0.39
CA VAL A 297 13.83 -34.35 0.91
C VAL A 297 13.77 -35.42 -0.19
N ARG A 298 14.93 -35.99 -0.52
CA ARG A 298 15.01 -37.29 -1.20
C ARG A 298 16.09 -38.14 -0.54
N PHE A 299 15.60 -39.16 0.16
CA PHE A 299 16.26 -40.39 0.62
C PHE A 299 17.25 -40.30 1.80
N GLY A 300 16.74 -40.69 2.96
CA GLY A 300 17.44 -41.57 3.89
C GLY A 300 16.46 -42.65 4.34
N PHE A 301 16.57 -43.84 3.75
CA PHE A 301 16.15 -45.08 4.40
C PHE A 301 17.12 -45.36 5.55
#